data_AF-A0AA38NJI1-F1
#
_entry.id   AF-A0AA38NJI1-F1
#
_cell.length_a   1.000
_cell.length_b   1.000
_cell.length_c   1.000
_cell.angle_alpha   90.00
_cell.angle_beta   90.00
_cell.angle_gamma   90.00
#
_symmetry.space_group_name_H-M   'P 1'
#
loop_
_entity.id
_entity.type
_entity.pdbx_description
1 polymer ?
#
loop_
_entity_poly.entity_id
_entity_poly.type
_entity_poly.pdbx_seq_one_letter_code
_entity_poly.pdbx_strand_id
1 'polypeptide(L)' 'MKFFTIISAVLIAAIGATSVSAAADIAADPNSACRCPNNCRHKFGDSCKFYDDGNVISGSCVNGNGGLTCAT' A
#
# COMPACT_ATOMS: atom_id res chain seq x y z
N MET A 1 19.25 -19.70 49.39
CA MET A 1 18.34 -19.69 48.21
C MET A 1 19.08 -18.86 47.16
N LYS A 2 20.00 -19.43 46.38
CA LYS A 2 19.83 -20.17 45.12
C LYS A 2 18.78 -19.59 44.16
N PHE A 3 19.33 -19.03 43.07
CA PHE A 3 18.71 -18.65 41.79
C PHE A 3 17.78 -17.43 41.92
N PHE A 4 17.76 -16.44 41.02
CA PHE A 4 17.79 -16.49 39.57
C PHE A 4 18.29 -15.15 38.99
N THR A 5 19.21 -15.20 38.03
CA THR A 5 19.63 -14.09 37.18
C THR A 5 19.94 -14.77 35.84
N ILE A 6 19.48 -14.38 34.64
CA ILE A 6 19.09 -13.09 34.07
C ILE A 6 18.20 -13.47 32.87
N ILE A 7 16.96 -12.99 32.78
CA ILE A 7 16.17 -13.18 31.56
C ILE A 7 16.69 -12.17 30.54
N SER A 8 17.36 -12.67 29.49
CA SER A 8 17.82 -11.86 28.36
C SER A 8 16.63 -11.17 27.71
N ALA A 9 16.61 -9.85 27.78
CA ALA A 9 15.70 -9.02 26.98
C ALA A 9 16.21 -8.98 25.54
N VAL A 10 15.65 -9.81 24.66
CA VAL A 10 15.79 -9.62 23.22
C VAL A 10 14.68 -8.66 22.79
N LEU A 11 15.00 -7.37 22.75
CA LEU A 11 14.17 -6.38 22.05
C LEU A 11 14.24 -6.70 20.55
N ILE A 12 13.23 -7.38 20.04
CA ILE A 12 13.01 -7.46 18.61
C ILE A 12 12.39 -6.13 18.20
N ALA A 13 13.24 -5.21 17.72
CA ALA A 13 12.80 -4.00 17.05
C ALA A 13 12.06 -4.42 15.77
N ALA A 14 10.74 -4.52 15.85
CA ALA A 14 9.87 -4.59 14.68
C ALA A 14 9.86 -3.22 14.00
N ILE A 15 10.92 -2.93 13.24
CA ILE A 15 10.91 -1.90 12.19
C ILE A 15 10.06 -2.41 11.02
N GLY A 16 8.75 -2.50 11.25
CA GLY A 16 7.76 -2.85 10.24
C GLY A 16 7.32 -1.62 9.48
N ALA A 17 7.92 -1.41 8.30
CA ALA A 17 7.39 -0.64 7.18
C ALA A 17 7.06 0.84 7.41
N THR A 18 8.09 1.69 7.45
CA THR A 18 7.96 3.04 6.89
C THR A 18 7.95 2.93 5.35
N SER A 19 6.83 2.58 4.74
CA SER A 19 6.64 2.83 3.31
C SER A 19 6.34 4.32 3.14
N VAL A 20 7.38 5.14 3.22
CA VAL A 20 7.33 6.54 2.80
C VAL A 20 7.10 6.51 1.29
N SER A 21 5.90 6.96 0.94
CA SER A 21 5.56 7.67 -0.30
C SER A 21 6.08 7.04 -1.59
N ALA A 22 5.31 6.09 -2.13
CA ALA A 22 5.26 6.01 -3.59
C ALA A 22 4.70 7.36 -4.05
N ALA A 23 5.52 8.15 -4.74
CA ALA A 23 4.97 9.13 -5.67
C ALA A 23 3.94 8.35 -6.49
N ALA A 24 2.66 8.67 -6.32
CA ALA A 24 1.60 8.01 -7.06
C ALA A 24 1.82 8.40 -8.53
N ASP A 25 2.59 7.58 -9.25
CA ASP A 25 2.65 7.61 -10.69
C ASP A 25 1.21 7.57 -11.17
N ILE A 26 0.79 8.63 -11.88
CA ILE A 26 -0.59 8.77 -12.32
C ILE A 26 -0.81 7.69 -13.38
N ALA A 27 -1.66 6.72 -13.06
CA ALA A 27 -1.89 5.59 -13.93
C ALA A 27 -2.66 5.97 -15.19
N ALA A 28 -2.54 5.17 -16.25
CA ALA A 28 -3.27 5.40 -17.48
C ALA A 28 -4.76 5.07 -17.37
N ASP A 29 -5.14 4.19 -16.43
CA ASP A 29 -6.50 3.69 -16.25
C ASP A 29 -6.74 3.31 -14.77
N PRO A 30 -8.01 3.22 -14.31
CA PRO A 30 -8.31 2.96 -12.91
C PRO A 30 -7.86 1.57 -12.43
N ASN A 31 -7.72 0.58 -13.30
CA ASN A 31 -7.28 -0.76 -12.90
C ASN A 31 -5.77 -0.80 -12.71
N SER A 32 -5.00 -0.21 -13.63
CA SER A 32 -3.54 -0.15 -13.49
C SER A 32 -3.06 0.74 -12.33
N ALA A 33 -3.92 1.64 -11.85
CA ALA A 33 -3.69 2.43 -10.63
C ALA A 33 -3.61 1.58 -9.35
N CYS A 34 -4.21 0.39 -9.34
CA CYS A 34 -4.34 -0.44 -8.14
C CYS A 34 -3.84 -1.88 -8.31
N ARG A 35 -3.33 -2.24 -9.50
CA ARG A 35 -2.95 -3.62 -9.84
C ARG A 35 -1.53 -3.71 -10.38
N CYS A 36 -0.97 -4.92 -10.31
CA CYS A 36 0.24 -5.30 -11.03
C CYS A 36 0.08 -5.18 -12.55
N PRO A 37 1.17 -4.91 -13.29
CA PRO A 37 2.56 -4.77 -12.81
C PRO A 37 2.87 -3.38 -12.24
N ASN A 38 2.04 -2.38 -12.55
CA ASN A 38 2.36 -0.98 -12.28
C ASN A 38 2.27 -0.62 -10.78
N ASN A 39 1.32 -1.22 -10.07
CA ASN A 39 1.00 -0.85 -8.69
C ASN A 39 0.82 -2.08 -7.78
N CYS A 40 1.75 -3.04 -7.85
CA CYS A 40 1.72 -4.27 -7.05
C CYS A 40 1.76 -4.07 -5.52
N ARG A 41 2.13 -2.87 -5.05
CA ARG A 41 2.18 -2.54 -3.62
C ARG A 41 0.85 -1.99 -3.10
N HIS A 42 -0.06 -1.59 -3.99
CA HIS A 42 -1.35 -1.05 -3.63
C HIS A 42 -2.28 -2.16 -3.10
N LYS A 43 -3.02 -1.81 -2.06
CA LYS A 43 -3.97 -2.64 -1.33
C LYS A 43 -5.33 -1.97 -1.34
N PHE A 44 -6.35 -2.70 -0.91
CA PHE A 44 -7.67 -2.13 -0.68
C PHE A 44 -7.59 -0.93 0.27
N GLY A 45 -8.18 0.19 -0.13
CA GLY A 45 -8.18 1.46 0.60
C GLY A 45 -6.98 2.38 0.30
N ASP A 46 -5.95 1.91 -0.40
CA ASP A 46 -4.82 2.76 -0.75
C ASP A 46 -5.27 3.86 -1.72
N SER A 47 -4.68 5.05 -1.58
CA SER A 47 -4.95 6.15 -2.51
C SER A 47 -4.43 5.82 -3.89
N CYS A 48 -5.17 6.22 -4.92
CA CYS A 48 -4.83 5.96 -6.31
C CYS A 48 -5.14 7.19 -7.16
N LYS A 49 -4.45 7.32 -8.29
CA LYS A 49 -4.67 8.37 -9.28
C LYS A 49 -4.59 7.79 -10.69
N PHE A 50 -5.44 8.26 -11.58
CA PHE A 50 -5.41 7.88 -12.99
C PHE A 50 -5.84 9.02 -13.91
N TYR A 51 -5.47 8.94 -15.18
CA TYR A 51 -5.94 9.87 -16.22
C TYR A 51 -7.30 9.47 -16.76
N ASP A 52 -8.21 10.44 -16.85
CA ASP A 52 -9.52 10.31 -17.49
C ASP A 52 -9.83 11.59 -18.28
N ASP A 53 -10.01 11.46 -19.58
CA ASP A 53 -10.30 12.58 -20.51
C ASP A 53 -9.40 13.82 -20.30
N GLY A 54 -8.09 13.59 -20.16
CA GLY A 54 -7.10 14.65 -19.93
C GLY A 54 -7.03 15.21 -18.50
N ASN A 55 -7.88 14.72 -17.59
CA ASN A 55 -7.90 15.09 -16.18
C ASN A 55 -7.23 14.03 -15.32
N VAL A 56 -6.76 14.44 -14.13
CA VAL A 56 -6.25 13.51 -13.12
C VAL A 56 -7.34 13.26 -12.09
N ILE A 57 -7.86 12.05 -12.05
CA ILE A 57 -8.84 11.61 -11.07
C ILE A 57 -8.10 10.99 -9.89
N SER A 58 -8.52 11.34 -8.67
CA SER A 58 -8.00 10.78 -7.43
C SER A 58 -9.09 9.97 -6.74
N GLY A 59 -8.71 8.83 -6.16
CA GLY A 59 -9.66 7.94 -5.50
C GLY A 59 -8.96 6.97 -4.56
N SER A 60 -9.66 5.88 -4.27
CA SER A 60 -9.17 4.76 -3.47
C SER A 60 -9.33 3.43 -4.19
N CYS A 61 -8.38 2.53 -3.96
CA CYS A 61 -8.44 1.18 -4.50
C CYS A 61 -9.54 0.37 -3.81
N VAL A 62 -10.56 -0.03 -4.56
CA VAL A 62 -11.69 -0.86 -4.11
C VAL A 62 -11.73 -2.18 -4.87
N ASN A 63 -12.47 -3.17 -4.37
CA ASN A 63 -12.68 -4.42 -5.09
C ASN A 63 -13.66 -4.21 -6.25
N GLY A 64 -13.21 -4.45 -7.49
CA GLY A 64 -13.99 -4.34 -8.72
C GLY A 64 -13.31 -4.99 -9.91
N ASN A 65 -14.08 -5.38 -10.93
CA ASN A 65 -13.56 -6.00 -12.17
C ASN A 65 -12.55 -7.16 -11.93
N GLY A 66 -12.87 -8.05 -10.97
CA GLY A 66 -12.05 -9.21 -10.62
C GLY A 66 -10.73 -8.91 -9.91
N GLY A 67 -10.55 -7.73 -9.32
CA GLY A 67 -9.40 -7.38 -8.45
C GLY A 67 -9.53 -5.97 -7.86
N LEU A 68 -8.43 -5.28 -7.60
CA LEU A 68 -8.49 -3.89 -7.15
C LEU A 68 -8.68 -2.93 -8.33
N THR A 69 -9.48 -1.89 -8.16
CA THR A 69 -9.70 -0.82 -9.15
C THR A 69 -9.82 0.51 -8.42
N CYS A 70 -9.36 1.60 -9.04
CA CYS A 70 -9.44 2.94 -8.47
C CYS A 70 -10.86 3.50 -8.64
N ALA A 71 -11.51 3.84 -7.53
CA ALA A 71 -12.82 4.48 -7.52
C ALA A 71 -12.77 5.81 -6.76
N THR A 72 -13.49 6.81 -7.28
CA THR A 72 -13.67 8.12 -6.64
C THR A 72 -14.68 8.04 -5.51
#